data_AF-A0A7V1INI4-F1
#
_entry.id   AF-A0A7V1INI4-F1
#
_cell.length_a   1.000
_cell.length_b   1.000
_cell.length_c   1.000
_cell.angle_alpha   90.00
_cell.angle_beta   90.00
_cell.angle_gamma   90.00
#
_symmetry.space_group_name_H-M   'P 1'
#
loop_
_entity.id
_entity.type
_entity.pdbx_description
1 polymer ?
#
loop_
_entity_poly.entity_id
_entity_poly.type
_entity_poly.pdbx_seq_one_letter_code
_entity_poly.pdbx_strand_id
1 'polypeptide(L)'
;MRDRLERWIEAAVRFAERHPEAYRVTFGRERSGAARHGPVVSESSRPTARELRRLQRAGRLPESLDVELAARAYLAMETGMILWWLEDTGRADRAALVEILVRLHPAASARPRSGPHAALTSP
;
A
#
# COMPACT_ATOMS: atom_id res chain seq x y z
N MET A 1 -8.05 11.78 -1.20
CA MET A 1 -6.83 10.95 -1.03
C MET A 1 -7.22 9.52 -0.75
N ARG A 2 -7.98 9.30 0.33
CA ARG A 2 -8.58 8.00 0.65
C ARG A 2 -9.25 7.34 -0.56
N ASP A 3 -10.12 8.05 -1.28
CA ASP A 3 -10.82 7.49 -2.45
C ASP A 3 -9.89 7.04 -3.59
N ARG A 4 -8.71 7.67 -3.71
CA ARG A 4 -7.70 7.26 -4.69
C ARG A 4 -6.98 5.98 -4.24
N LEU A 5 -6.65 5.89 -2.95
CA LEU A 5 -6.05 4.69 -2.36
C LEU A 5 -7.03 3.51 -2.46
N GLU A 6 -8.29 3.75 -2.13
CA GLU A 6 -9.36 2.77 -2.22
C GLU A 6 -9.53 2.23 -3.63
N ARG A 7 -9.63 3.11 -4.65
CA ARG A 7 -9.69 2.66 -6.05
C ARG A 7 -8.46 1.86 -6.48
N TRP A 8 -7.28 2.22 -6.01
CA TRP A 8 -6.05 1.52 -6.38
C TRP A 8 -5.97 0.12 -5.74
N ILE A 9 -6.22 0.05 -4.43
CA ILE A 9 -6.22 -1.21 -3.67
C ILE A 9 -7.36 -2.11 -4.15
N GLU A 10 -8.54 -1.57 -4.40
CA GLU A 10 -9.65 -2.33 -4.98
C GLU A 10 -9.28 -2.87 -6.37
N ALA A 11 -8.59 -2.11 -7.21
CA ALA A 11 -8.12 -2.61 -8.50
C ALA A 11 -7.11 -3.75 -8.35
N ALA A 12 -6.19 -3.67 -7.39
CA ALA A 12 -5.22 -4.73 -7.10
C ALA A 12 -5.94 -6.01 -6.62
N VAL A 13 -6.86 -5.90 -5.66
CA VAL A 13 -7.65 -7.03 -5.14
C VAL A 13 -8.53 -7.65 -6.25
N ARG A 14 -9.23 -6.84 -7.05
CA ARG A 14 -10.03 -7.33 -8.19
C ARG A 14 -9.18 -7.98 -9.28
N PHE A 15 -7.95 -7.52 -9.49
CA PHE A 15 -7.03 -8.17 -10.42
C PHE A 15 -6.62 -9.54 -9.90
N ALA A 16 -6.23 -9.62 -8.62
CA ALA A 16 -5.87 -10.87 -7.97
C ALA A 16 -7.02 -11.89 -7.94
N GLU A 17 -8.24 -11.44 -7.64
CA GLU A 17 -9.46 -12.25 -7.66
C GLU A 17 -9.76 -12.83 -9.05
N ARG A 18 -9.59 -12.03 -10.12
CA ARG A 18 -9.83 -12.47 -11.50
C ARG A 18 -8.73 -13.37 -12.05
N HIS A 19 -7.51 -13.26 -11.53
CA HIS A 19 -6.33 -13.96 -12.03
C HIS A 19 -5.52 -14.61 -10.89
N PRO A 20 -6.12 -15.49 -10.07
CA PRO A 20 -5.52 -15.94 -8.82
C PRO A 20 -4.25 -16.78 -9.04
N GLU A 21 -4.21 -17.59 -10.09
CA GLU A 21 -3.01 -18.37 -10.45
C GLU A 21 -1.86 -17.49 -10.92
N ALA A 22 -2.13 -16.54 -11.81
CA ALA A 22 -1.13 -15.59 -12.29
C ALA A 22 -0.58 -14.74 -11.14
N TYR A 23 -1.45 -14.31 -10.23
CA TYR A 23 -1.05 -13.56 -9.04
C TYR A 23 -0.16 -14.41 -8.12
N ARG A 24 -0.52 -15.68 -7.85
CA ARG A 24 0.30 -16.60 -7.04
C ARG A 24 1.64 -16.94 -7.68
N VAL A 25 1.71 -17.11 -8.99
CA VAL A 25 2.98 -17.39 -9.69
C VAL A 25 3.91 -16.18 -9.63
N THR A 26 3.36 -14.99 -9.83
CA THR A 26 4.13 -13.73 -9.83
C THR A 26 4.63 -13.39 -8.43
N PHE A 27 3.73 -13.43 -7.43
CA PHE A 27 4.01 -12.89 -6.10
C PHE A 27 4.22 -13.95 -5.01
N GLY A 28 3.73 -15.17 -5.20
CA GLY A 28 3.87 -16.26 -4.22
C GLY A 28 5.30 -16.73 -4.02
N ARG A 29 6.16 -16.59 -5.06
CA ARG A 29 7.59 -16.95 -4.99
C ARG A 29 8.39 -16.06 -4.05
N GLU A 30 7.97 -14.82 -3.80
CA GLU A 30 8.62 -13.95 -2.80
C GLU A 30 8.45 -14.50 -1.37
N ARG A 31 7.34 -15.20 -1.06
CA ARG A 31 7.14 -15.84 0.26
C ARG A 31 7.99 -17.10 0.45
N SER A 32 8.29 -17.83 -0.62
CA SER A 32 8.96 -19.14 -0.54
C SER A 32 10.48 -19.06 -0.35
N GLY A 33 11.08 -17.87 -0.22
CA GLY A 33 12.54 -17.71 -0.19
C GLY A 33 13.23 -18.14 -1.50
N ALA A 34 12.46 -18.25 -2.60
CA ALA A 34 12.91 -18.79 -3.88
C ALA A 34 13.80 -17.83 -4.69
N ALA A 35 14.45 -16.86 -4.04
CA ALA A 35 15.45 -15.98 -4.66
C ALA A 35 16.62 -16.75 -5.29
N ARG A 36 16.78 -18.04 -4.96
CA ARG A 36 17.77 -18.96 -5.56
C ARG A 36 17.41 -19.46 -6.97
N HIS A 37 16.19 -19.22 -7.49
CA HIS A 37 15.70 -19.85 -8.73
C HIS A 37 15.43 -18.87 -9.90
N GLY A 38 16.09 -17.70 -9.91
CA GLY A 38 16.03 -16.75 -11.03
C GLY A 38 15.28 -15.46 -10.70
N PRO A 39 15.14 -14.55 -11.67
CA PRO A 39 14.53 -13.24 -11.44
C PRO A 39 13.06 -13.40 -11.04
N VAL A 40 12.73 -12.99 -9.82
CA VAL A 40 11.36 -12.90 -9.32
C VAL A 40 10.77 -11.59 -9.84
N VAL A 41 9.66 -11.69 -10.57
CA VAL A 41 8.88 -10.50 -10.96
C VAL A 41 8.18 -10.01 -9.69
N SER A 42 8.74 -8.97 -9.09
CA SER A 42 8.17 -8.30 -7.92
C SER A 42 7.48 -7.02 -8.36
N GLU A 43 6.38 -6.68 -7.70
CA GLU A 43 5.77 -5.36 -7.89
C GLU A 43 6.77 -4.28 -7.47
N SER A 44 6.80 -3.18 -8.23
CA SER A 44 7.69 -2.09 -7.86
C SER A 44 7.08 -1.28 -6.73
N SER A 45 7.76 -1.15 -5.60
CA SER A 45 7.36 -0.22 -4.52
C SER A 45 7.58 1.26 -4.88
N ARG A 46 8.27 1.54 -6.01
CA ARG A 46 8.64 2.90 -6.45
C ARG A 46 7.46 3.86 -6.66
N PRO A 47 6.30 3.46 -7.20
CA PRO A 47 5.13 4.35 -7.27
C PRO A 47 4.67 4.80 -5.88
N THR A 48 4.55 3.88 -4.93
CA THR A 48 4.20 4.17 -3.54
C THR A 48 5.23 5.09 -2.90
N ALA A 49 6.52 4.78 -3.02
CA ALA A 49 7.60 5.62 -2.48
C ALA A 49 7.58 7.05 -3.06
N ARG A 50 7.31 7.21 -4.37
CA ARG A 50 7.16 8.52 -5.01
C ARG A 50 6.01 9.32 -4.41
N GLU A 51 4.87 8.69 -4.16
CA GLU A 51 3.73 9.35 -3.52
C GLU A 51 4.03 9.71 -2.05
N LEU A 52 4.67 8.82 -1.29
CA LEU A 52 5.08 9.11 0.08
C LEU A 52 6.10 10.26 0.14
N ARG A 53 7.07 10.31 -0.76
CA ARG A 53 8.00 11.45 -0.90
C ARG A 53 7.25 12.76 -1.20
N ARG A 54 6.24 12.71 -2.08
CA ARG A 54 5.42 13.89 -2.39
C ARG A 54 4.66 14.39 -1.15
N LEU A 55 4.12 13.48 -0.34
CA LEU A 55 3.41 13.81 0.89
C LEU A 55 4.34 14.33 2.00
N GLN A 56 5.53 13.73 2.13
CA GLN A 56 6.56 14.18 3.05
C GLN A 56 7.04 15.60 2.71
N ARG A 57 7.37 15.88 1.44
CA ARG A 57 7.74 17.25 0.98
C ARG A 57 6.63 18.28 1.18
N ALA A 58 5.37 17.85 1.23
CA ALA A 58 4.23 18.71 1.51
C ALA A 58 3.97 18.91 3.02
N GLY A 59 4.86 18.40 3.90
CA GLY A 59 4.70 18.46 5.36
C GLY A 59 3.57 17.59 5.89
N ARG A 60 3.06 16.65 5.09
CA ARG A 60 1.89 15.81 5.46
C ARG A 60 2.30 14.49 6.10
N LEU A 61 3.56 14.11 5.99
CA LEU A 61 4.17 12.96 6.67
C LEU A 61 5.40 13.42 7.46
N PRO A 62 5.78 12.70 8.53
CA PRO A 62 7.01 12.99 9.26
C PRO A 62 8.24 12.96 8.34
N GLU A 63 9.14 13.92 8.52
CA GLU A 63 10.43 13.93 7.80
C GLU A 63 11.33 12.75 8.20
N SER A 64 11.15 12.22 9.42
CA SER A 64 11.84 11.03 9.91
C SER A 64 11.39 9.71 9.28
N LEU A 65 10.31 9.70 8.48
CA LEU A 65 9.83 8.50 7.81
C LEU A 65 10.75 8.15 6.63
N ASP A 66 11.38 6.97 6.67
CA ASP A 66 11.98 6.37 5.48
C ASP A 66 10.88 5.89 4.53
N VAL A 67 10.67 6.68 3.49
CA VAL A 67 9.65 6.47 2.46
C VAL A 67 9.89 5.26 1.57
N GLU A 68 11.15 4.85 1.36
CA GLU A 68 11.46 3.64 0.58
C GLU A 68 11.12 2.40 1.40
N LEU A 69 11.56 2.40 2.65
CA LEU A 69 11.30 1.30 3.58
C LEU A 69 9.80 1.14 3.85
N ALA A 70 9.10 2.25 4.09
CA ALA A 70 7.65 2.23 4.29
C ALA A 70 6.90 1.69 3.06
N ALA A 71 7.31 2.09 1.84
CA ALA A 71 6.73 1.58 0.60
C ALA A 71 7.00 0.09 0.39
N ARG A 72 8.22 -0.39 0.69
CA ARG A 72 8.58 -1.81 0.59
C ARG A 72 7.80 -2.65 1.60
N ALA A 73 7.71 -2.18 2.85
CA ALA A 73 6.99 -2.86 3.92
C ALA A 73 5.50 -2.97 3.61
N TYR A 74 4.88 -1.87 3.15
CA TYR A 74 3.48 -1.90 2.76
C TYR A 74 3.22 -2.86 1.60
N LEU A 75 4.05 -2.83 0.54
CA LEU A 75 3.86 -3.71 -0.61
C LEU A 75 3.95 -5.20 -0.22
N ALA A 76 4.92 -5.55 0.63
CA ALA A 76 5.06 -6.93 1.13
C ALA A 76 3.84 -7.37 1.95
N MET A 77 3.31 -6.47 2.79
CA MET A 77 2.10 -6.69 3.57
C MET A 77 0.87 -6.83 2.66
N GLU A 78 0.65 -5.90 1.73
CA GLU A 78 -0.46 -5.93 0.77
C GLU A 78 -0.48 -7.24 -0.02
N THR A 79 0.65 -7.57 -0.65
CA THR A 79 0.83 -8.81 -1.41
C THR A 79 0.57 -10.03 -0.53
N GLY A 80 1.12 -10.05 0.69
CA GLY A 80 0.90 -11.12 1.65
C GLY A 80 -0.57 -11.28 2.01
N MET A 81 -1.26 -10.20 2.33
CA MET A 81 -2.68 -10.24 2.69
C MET A 81 -3.54 -10.74 1.54
N ILE A 82 -3.26 -10.31 0.31
CA ILE A 82 -3.98 -10.77 -0.89
C ILE A 82 -3.74 -12.26 -1.13
N LEU A 83 -2.48 -12.73 -1.05
CA LEU A 83 -2.17 -14.16 -1.21
C LEU A 83 -2.84 -15.02 -0.14
N TRP A 84 -2.83 -14.58 1.12
CA TRP A 84 -3.51 -15.24 2.23
C TRP A 84 -5.04 -15.29 2.03
N TRP A 85 -5.64 -14.23 1.51
CA TRP A 85 -7.07 -14.20 1.20
C TRP A 85 -7.41 -15.10 0.02
N LEU A 86 -6.56 -15.15 -1.01
CA LEU A 86 -6.73 -16.04 -2.15
C LEU A 86 -6.66 -17.54 -1.78
N GLU A 87 -6.03 -17.92 -0.67
CA GLU A 87 -6.02 -19.33 -0.21
C GLU A 87 -7.45 -19.84 0.04
N ASP A 88 -8.33 -18.98 0.53
CA ASP A 88 -9.75 -19.26 0.75
C ASP A 88 -10.48 -17.92 0.86
N THR A 89 -11.13 -17.50 -0.23
CA THR A 89 -11.81 -16.20 -0.31
C THR A 89 -13.07 -16.13 0.53
N GLY A 90 -13.56 -17.25 1.06
CA GLY A 90 -14.73 -17.29 1.96
C GLY A 90 -14.40 -16.84 3.38
N ARG A 91 -13.12 -16.80 3.77
CA ARG A 91 -12.69 -16.44 5.13
C ARG A 91 -12.87 -14.97 5.49
N ALA A 92 -12.95 -14.08 4.50
CA ALA A 92 -13.14 -12.66 4.70
C ALA A 92 -13.79 -12.02 3.48
N ASP A 93 -14.68 -11.05 3.73
CA ASP A 93 -15.28 -10.26 2.66
C ASP A 93 -14.25 -9.38 1.94
N ARG A 94 -14.41 -9.25 0.62
CA ARG A 94 -13.51 -8.47 -0.23
C ARG A 94 -13.47 -6.99 0.17
N ALA A 95 -14.62 -6.39 0.49
CA ALA A 95 -14.67 -4.98 0.89
C ALA A 95 -13.98 -4.77 2.24
N ALA A 96 -14.11 -5.73 3.17
CA ALA A 96 -13.36 -5.70 4.43
C ALA A 96 -11.83 -5.76 4.21
N LEU A 97 -11.35 -6.62 3.30
CA LEU A 97 -9.93 -6.66 2.93
C LEU A 97 -9.45 -5.32 2.37
N VAL A 98 -10.19 -4.74 1.41
CA VAL A 98 -9.86 -3.43 0.82
C VAL A 98 -9.83 -2.34 1.89
N GLU A 99 -10.82 -2.30 2.79
CA GLU A 99 -10.87 -1.33 3.86
C GLU A 99 -9.65 -1.41 4.78
N ILE A 100 -9.26 -2.62 5.18
CA ILE A 100 -8.08 -2.83 6.03
C ILE A 100 -6.82 -2.37 5.31
N LEU A 101 -6.62 -2.76 4.05
CA LEU A 101 -5.46 -2.36 3.26
C LEU A 101 -5.39 -0.84 3.05
N VAL A 102 -6.52 -0.16 2.89
CA VAL A 102 -6.60 1.31 2.81
C VAL A 102 -6.19 1.94 4.13
N ARG A 103 -6.71 1.44 5.26
CA ARG A 103 -6.40 1.96 6.60
C ARG A 103 -4.92 1.79 6.97
N LEU A 104 -4.31 0.68 6.57
CA LEU A 104 -2.90 0.38 6.84
C LEU A 104 -1.93 1.05 5.86
N HIS A 105 -2.42 1.68 4.79
CA HIS A 105 -1.56 2.33 3.81
C HIS A 105 -0.80 3.51 4.46
N PRO A 106 0.54 3.64 4.28
CA PRO A 106 1.32 4.70 4.96
C PRO A 106 0.84 6.13 4.65
N ALA A 107 0.31 6.36 3.44
CA ALA A 107 -0.32 7.63 3.07
C ALA A 107 -1.66 7.93 3.79
N ALA A 108 -2.31 6.95 4.41
CA ALA A 108 -3.53 7.16 5.19
C ALA A 108 -3.25 7.96 6.48
N SER A 109 -2.04 7.83 7.02
CA SER A 109 -1.55 8.63 8.16
C SER A 109 -1.19 10.07 7.80
N ALA A 110 -1.30 10.46 6.52
CA ALA A 110 -0.93 11.79 6.07
C ALA A 110 -1.93 12.85 6.57
N ARG A 111 -1.44 13.79 7.38
CA ARG A 111 -2.28 14.87 7.95
C ARG A 111 -2.86 15.78 6.86
N PRO A 112 -4.03 16.39 7.05
CA PRO A 112 -4.50 17.49 6.21
C PRO A 112 -3.45 18.61 6.20
N ARG A 113 -3.34 19.34 5.10
CA ARG A 113 -2.43 20.48 5.01
C ARG A 113 -2.96 21.55 5.96
N SER A 114 -2.34 21.74 7.12
CA SER A 114 -2.61 22.91 7.95
C SER A 114 -2.25 24.13 7.09
N GLY A 115 -3.23 25.02 6.83
CA GLY A 115 -2.97 26.29 6.16
C GLY A 115 -1.97 27.14 6.94
N PRO A 116 -1.41 28.21 6.35
CA PRO A 116 -0.57 29.13 7.10
C PRO A 116 -1.34 29.58 8.34
N HIS A 117 -0.66 29.42 9.48
CA HIS A 117 -1.05 29.90 10.80
C HIS A 117 -1.72 31.26 10.65
N ALA A 118 -3.01 31.36 10.95
CA ALA A 118 -3.62 32.62 11.31
C ALA A 118 -2.96 33.05 12.63
N ALA A 119 -1.77 33.65 12.50
CA ALA A 119 -1.24 34.54 13.50
C ALA A 119 -1.92 35.90 13.26
N LEU A 120 -2.17 36.61 14.36
CA LEU A 120 -2.76 37.95 14.47
C LEU A 120 -4.29 37.99 14.60
N THR A 121 -4.76 37.75 15.82
CA THR A 121 -5.59 38.74 16.53
C THR A 121 -5.49 38.49 18.04
N SER A 122 -4.58 39.22 18.69
CA SER A 122 -4.79 39.73 20.05
C SER A 122 -4.75 41.25 19.95
N PRO A 123 -5.66 41.94 20.65
CA PRO A 123 -5.26 42.98 21.58
C PRO A 123 -5.24 42.43 23.02
#